data_AF-A0A943NUT4-F1
#
_entry.id   AF-A0A943NUT4-F1
#
_cell.length_a   1.000
_cell.length_b   1.000
_cell.length_c   1.000
_cell.angle_alpha   90.00
_cell.angle_beta   90.00
_cell.angle_gamma   90.00
#
_symmetry.space_group_name_H-M   'P 1'
#
loop_
_entity.id
_entity.type
_entity.pdbx_description
1 polymer ?
#
loop_
_entity_poly.entity_id
_entity_poly.type
_entity_poly.pdbx_seq_one_letter_code
_entity_poly.pdbx_strand_id
1 'polypeptide(L)'
;MRTDDEICPADILGMSAIQCLAPNLSIWLWENSDYLFGEKVVNWTSDQLAQFNQDFESTVRRSCKDCLMEPSSISRHILGLDLTEKHSRRYEIIEETARIKGRVSSYALFKLFYCSKLESGSSKTEFDLICNTSNSKSLSDAFSNLRSDEEKNELAGRLIIGIAGIDSNRCLHLAEEVLTLMCKEGNALAPRLSLSPIESYTRLFEALGKHIGKFEFSNWLIKTIEREKEEFFAGLIYFIRDERLNRENAALDKIVLIDECYLELCKKYSNWMNRNFMELLRRAAVFEFKIWQAIDTDNNFSNWNHFENILMENDEAKILFGTQQMSIGRSLNTGEVMFGSIHGGDESITHEMVSSIWQKPWYSSLEPLAKKFIAAHYIKTDPNQNDLDDVTDHRVATLVQEWDRFVINADINNEE
;
A
#
# COMPACT_ATOMS: atom_id res chain seq x y z
N MET A 1 -12.74 40.04 -18.04
CA MET A 1 -11.31 39.95 -17.65
C MET A 1 -11.18 38.66 -16.87
N ARG A 2 -10.58 37.61 -17.46
CA ARG A 2 -10.29 36.35 -16.76
C ARG A 2 -9.27 36.69 -15.67
N THR A 3 -9.54 36.33 -14.42
CA THR A 3 -8.50 36.21 -13.41
C THR A 3 -7.82 34.87 -13.64
N ASP A 4 -6.51 34.86 -13.86
CA ASP A 4 -5.73 33.73 -14.36
C ASP A 4 -5.72 32.47 -13.44
N ASP A 5 -6.51 32.47 -12.36
CA ASP A 5 -6.44 31.51 -11.25
C ASP A 5 -7.79 30.82 -10.90
N GLU A 6 -8.82 30.90 -11.76
CA GLU A 6 -10.12 30.24 -11.52
C GLU A 6 -10.33 28.99 -12.39
N ILE A 7 -10.72 27.86 -11.78
CA ILE A 7 -11.14 26.64 -12.48
C ILE A 7 -12.33 26.95 -13.38
N CYS A 8 -12.22 26.67 -14.68
CA CYS A 8 -13.39 26.59 -15.54
C CYS A 8 -13.70 25.12 -15.85
N PRO A 9 -14.97 24.67 -15.77
CA PRO A 9 -15.38 23.36 -16.31
C PRO A 9 -14.93 23.12 -17.76
N ALA A 10 -14.71 24.19 -18.53
CA ALA A 10 -14.16 24.13 -19.88
C ALA A 10 -12.70 23.63 -19.93
N ASP A 11 -11.90 23.84 -18.88
CA ASP A 11 -10.52 23.36 -18.82
C ASP A 11 -10.49 21.83 -18.60
N ILE A 12 -11.37 21.30 -17.75
CA ILE A 12 -11.58 19.85 -17.57
C ILE A 12 -12.04 19.22 -18.89
N LEU A 13 -13.04 19.82 -19.55
CA LEU A 13 -13.52 19.36 -20.84
C LEU A 13 -12.43 19.42 -21.92
N GLY A 14 -11.56 20.44 -21.89
CA GLY A 14 -10.42 20.58 -22.78
C GLY A 14 -9.38 19.47 -22.58
N MET A 15 -9.03 19.14 -21.34
CA MET A 15 -8.11 18.04 -21.02
C MET A 15 -8.69 16.67 -21.40
N SER A 16 -9.98 16.42 -21.11
CA SER A 16 -10.68 15.22 -21.56
C SER A 16 -10.75 15.13 -23.09
N ALA A 17 -10.97 16.25 -23.78
CA ALA A 17 -10.97 16.29 -25.25
C ALA A 17 -9.57 15.97 -25.82
N ILE A 18 -8.48 16.46 -25.23
CA ILE A 18 -7.12 16.09 -25.62
C ILE A 18 -6.91 14.58 -25.46
N GLN A 19 -7.35 14.01 -24.33
CA GLN A 19 -7.22 12.57 -24.08
C GLN A 19 -7.98 11.72 -25.10
N CYS A 20 -9.21 12.11 -25.45
CA CYS A 20 -10.06 11.35 -26.36
C CYS A 20 -9.74 11.58 -27.85
N LEU A 21 -9.39 12.80 -28.23
CA LEU A 21 -9.30 13.22 -29.63
C LEU A 21 -7.85 13.40 -30.12
N ALA A 22 -6.89 13.52 -29.22
CA ALA A 22 -5.48 13.70 -29.53
C ALA A 22 -4.58 12.79 -28.65
N PRO A 23 -4.74 11.44 -28.75
CA PRO A 23 -4.09 10.49 -27.84
C PRO A 23 -2.56 10.59 -27.82
N ASN A 24 -1.93 10.83 -28.96
CA ASN A 24 -0.46 11.02 -29.06
C ASN A 24 0.02 12.26 -28.30
N LEU A 25 -0.73 13.36 -28.36
CA LEU A 25 -0.45 14.55 -27.57
C LEU A 25 -0.69 14.29 -26.08
N SER A 26 -1.75 13.57 -25.75
CA SER A 26 -2.04 13.17 -24.37
C SER A 26 -0.93 12.27 -23.79
N ILE A 27 -0.33 11.39 -24.60
CA ILE A 27 0.86 10.59 -24.22
C ILE A 27 2.07 11.49 -23.99
N TRP A 28 2.37 12.37 -24.95
CA TRP A 28 3.51 13.27 -24.82
C TRP A 28 3.39 14.19 -23.59
N LEU A 29 2.21 14.75 -23.32
CA LEU A 29 1.95 15.59 -22.15
C LEU A 29 2.16 14.83 -20.84
N TRP A 30 1.81 13.55 -20.82
CA TRP A 30 2.00 12.67 -19.68
C TRP A 30 3.46 12.29 -19.48
N GLU A 31 4.18 11.99 -20.55
CA GLU A 31 5.60 11.62 -20.49
C GLU A 31 6.47 12.79 -20.03
N ASN A 32 6.09 14.01 -20.39
CA ASN A 32 6.87 15.21 -20.14
C ASN A 32 6.33 16.09 -18.99
N SER A 33 5.35 15.59 -18.23
CA SER A 33 4.68 16.33 -17.16
C SER A 33 5.66 16.82 -16.08
N ASP A 34 6.56 15.98 -15.59
CA ASP A 34 7.57 16.36 -14.58
C ASP A 34 8.38 17.60 -14.97
N TYR A 35 8.68 17.76 -16.26
CA TYR A 35 9.42 18.91 -16.80
C TYR A 35 8.53 20.12 -17.01
N LEU A 36 7.31 19.93 -17.54
CA LEU A 36 6.32 21.00 -17.73
C LEU A 36 5.89 21.63 -16.39
N PHE A 37 5.83 20.82 -15.32
CA PHE A 37 5.38 21.24 -14.00
C PHE A 37 6.52 21.50 -13.02
N GLY A 38 7.78 21.25 -13.41
CA GLY A 38 8.94 21.57 -12.56
C GLY A 38 9.03 20.71 -11.29
N GLU A 39 8.45 19.50 -11.30
CA GLU A 39 8.59 18.53 -10.20
C GLU A 39 10.03 18.03 -10.08
N LYS A 40 10.80 18.08 -11.18
CA LYS A 40 12.25 17.85 -11.17
C LYS A 40 12.97 19.14 -11.53
N VAL A 41 13.88 19.58 -10.64
CA VAL A 41 14.82 20.66 -10.96
C VAL A 41 15.83 20.10 -11.95
N VAL A 42 15.66 20.45 -13.22
CA VAL A 42 16.59 20.05 -14.28
C VAL A 42 17.20 21.30 -14.89
N ASN A 43 18.52 21.41 -14.78
CA ASN A 43 19.26 22.51 -15.38
C ASN A 43 19.40 22.27 -16.89
N TRP A 44 18.39 22.68 -17.66
CA TRP A 44 18.45 22.63 -19.11
C TRP A 44 19.33 23.74 -19.67
N THR A 45 20.10 23.43 -20.71
CA THR A 45 20.68 24.45 -21.57
C THR A 45 19.60 25.10 -22.44
N SER A 46 19.85 26.31 -22.94
CA SER A 46 18.92 27.00 -23.84
C SER A 46 18.55 26.16 -25.08
N ASP A 47 19.50 25.36 -25.58
CA ASP A 47 19.28 24.47 -26.73
C ASP A 47 18.36 23.28 -26.39
N GLN A 48 18.50 22.71 -25.20
CA GLN A 48 17.61 21.62 -24.73
C GLN A 48 16.18 22.12 -24.55
N LEU A 49 16.01 23.32 -24.00
CA LEU A 49 14.69 23.95 -23.87
C LEU A 49 14.06 24.28 -25.24
N ALA A 50 14.86 24.79 -26.18
CA ALA A 50 14.40 25.07 -27.54
C ALA A 50 13.96 23.79 -28.26
N GLN A 51 14.74 22.71 -28.14
CA GLN A 51 14.40 21.41 -28.71
C GLN A 51 13.11 20.84 -28.10
N PHE A 52 12.98 20.90 -26.78
CA PHE A 52 11.77 20.45 -26.08
C PHE A 52 10.51 21.19 -26.55
N ASN A 53 10.58 22.51 -26.67
CA ASN A 53 9.46 23.33 -27.17
C ASN A 53 9.12 23.00 -28.64
N GLN A 54 10.14 22.76 -29.46
CA GLN A 54 9.94 22.36 -30.85
C GLN A 54 9.28 20.98 -30.95
N ASP A 55 9.69 20.03 -30.12
CA ASP A 55 9.11 18.69 -30.05
C ASP A 55 7.65 18.73 -29.60
N PHE A 56 7.34 19.58 -28.61
CA PHE A 56 5.96 19.86 -28.20
C PHE A 56 5.12 20.39 -29.35
N GLU A 57 5.54 21.49 -30.00
CA GLU A 57 4.79 22.09 -31.11
C GLU A 57 4.57 21.11 -32.25
N SER A 58 5.59 20.30 -32.57
CA SER A 58 5.50 19.29 -33.61
C SER A 58 4.47 18.21 -33.27
N THR A 59 4.40 17.81 -31.99
CA THR A 59 3.48 16.80 -31.49
C THR A 59 2.04 17.32 -31.45
N VAL A 60 1.84 18.58 -31.03
CA VAL A 60 0.53 19.26 -31.09
C VAL A 60 0.04 19.32 -32.53
N ARG A 61 0.86 19.85 -33.46
CA ARG A 61 0.47 19.98 -34.87
C ARG A 61 0.14 18.64 -35.50
N ARG A 62 0.92 17.58 -35.20
CA ARG A 62 0.68 16.23 -35.71
C ARG A 62 -0.62 15.64 -35.17
N SER A 63 -0.83 15.76 -33.86
CA SER A 63 -2.01 15.17 -33.20
C SER A 63 -3.30 15.93 -33.54
N CYS A 64 -3.20 17.22 -33.84
CA CYS A 64 -4.35 18.04 -34.21
C CYS A 64 -4.70 18.00 -35.69
N LYS A 65 -3.85 17.40 -36.54
CA LYS A 65 -4.02 17.40 -38.00
C LYS A 65 -5.34 16.79 -38.45
N ASP A 66 -5.80 15.76 -37.73
CA ASP A 66 -6.99 14.98 -38.06
C ASP A 66 -8.09 15.10 -36.98
N CYS A 67 -7.96 16.06 -36.06
CA CYS A 67 -8.91 16.28 -34.97
C CYS A 67 -9.56 17.67 -35.05
N LEU A 68 -10.74 17.85 -34.45
CA LEU A 68 -11.47 19.13 -34.43
C LEU A 68 -10.83 20.18 -33.51
N MET A 69 -9.73 19.86 -32.81
CA MET A 69 -9.09 20.78 -31.88
C MET A 69 -8.13 21.72 -32.60
N GLU A 70 -8.23 23.01 -32.27
CA GLU A 70 -7.33 24.02 -32.82
C GLU A 70 -5.96 23.99 -32.10
N PRO A 71 -4.83 23.79 -32.82
CA PRO A 71 -3.49 23.72 -32.22
C PRO A 71 -3.13 24.93 -31.34
N SER A 72 -3.60 26.11 -31.75
CA SER A 72 -3.42 27.39 -31.07
C SER A 72 -4.12 27.43 -29.70
N SER A 73 -5.28 26.77 -29.57
CA SER A 73 -6.04 26.68 -28.33
C SER A 73 -5.32 25.82 -27.28
N ILE A 74 -4.79 24.67 -27.70
CA ILE A 74 -4.00 23.77 -26.83
C ILE A 74 -2.73 24.47 -26.36
N SER A 75 -2.00 25.04 -27.32
CA SER A 75 -0.78 25.80 -27.06
C SER A 75 -1.03 26.93 -26.07
N ARG A 76 -2.15 27.63 -26.14
CA ARG A 76 -2.47 28.72 -25.20
C ARG A 76 -2.74 28.24 -23.77
N HIS A 77 -3.33 27.05 -23.58
CA HIS A 77 -3.62 26.50 -22.25
C HIS A 77 -2.40 25.81 -21.62
N ILE A 78 -1.47 25.32 -22.44
CA ILE A 78 -0.29 24.55 -22.00
C ILE A 78 0.99 25.41 -22.01
N LEU A 79 1.23 26.19 -23.06
CA LEU A 79 2.37 27.14 -23.21
C LEU A 79 2.10 28.53 -22.62
N GLY A 80 0.88 28.82 -22.14
CA GLY A 80 0.65 29.97 -21.25
C GLY A 80 1.38 29.85 -19.90
N LEU A 81 2.00 28.69 -19.65
CA LEU A 81 2.96 28.43 -18.61
C LEU A 81 4.36 28.82 -19.12
N ASP A 82 4.69 30.11 -19.11
CA ASP A 82 6.06 30.55 -19.37
C ASP A 82 7.00 29.92 -18.32
N LEU A 83 7.80 28.94 -18.76
CA LEU A 83 8.65 28.09 -17.91
C LEU A 83 9.72 28.89 -17.16
N THR A 84 10.05 30.10 -17.62
CA THR A 84 11.19 30.87 -17.11
C THR A 84 10.86 31.81 -15.94
N GLU A 85 9.63 32.34 -15.83
CA GLU A 85 9.30 33.37 -14.81
C GLU A 85 8.74 32.81 -13.48
N LYS A 86 8.43 31.52 -13.38
CA LYS A 86 7.63 30.99 -12.25
C LYS A 86 8.42 30.26 -11.14
N HIS A 87 9.75 30.18 -11.23
CA HIS A 87 10.55 29.32 -10.34
C HIS A 87 10.70 29.76 -8.87
N SER A 88 10.20 30.91 -8.41
CA SER A 88 10.50 31.33 -7.02
C SER A 88 9.46 32.11 -6.22
N ARG A 89 8.40 32.69 -6.82
CA ARG A 89 7.44 33.53 -6.05
C ARG A 89 5.96 33.22 -6.24
N ARG A 90 5.57 32.64 -7.37
CA ARG A 90 4.15 32.28 -7.61
C ARG A 90 3.75 30.97 -6.93
N TYR A 91 4.69 30.04 -6.72
CA TYR A 91 4.40 28.71 -6.16
C TYR A 91 3.84 28.80 -4.72
N GLU A 92 4.54 29.51 -3.82
CA GLU A 92 4.10 29.70 -2.42
C GLU A 92 2.78 30.49 -2.35
N ILE A 93 2.63 31.56 -3.15
CA ILE A 93 1.44 32.42 -3.13
C ILE A 93 0.20 31.69 -3.66
N ILE A 94 0.34 30.87 -4.71
CA ILE A 94 -0.77 30.13 -5.32
C ILE A 94 -1.22 28.98 -4.41
N GLU A 95 -0.30 28.25 -3.79
CA GLU A 95 -0.63 27.13 -2.91
C GLU A 95 -1.32 27.60 -1.62
N GLU A 96 -0.84 28.69 -1.02
CA GLU A 96 -1.44 29.29 0.18
C GLU A 96 -2.82 29.92 -0.13
N THR A 97 -2.98 30.57 -1.29
CA THR A 97 -4.27 31.13 -1.71
C THR A 97 -5.29 30.04 -2.10
N ALA A 98 -4.83 28.95 -2.72
CA ALA A 98 -5.66 27.78 -3.04
C ALA A 98 -6.19 27.10 -1.78
N ARG A 99 -5.34 26.95 -0.75
CA ARG A 99 -5.68 26.39 0.57
C ARG A 99 -6.71 27.26 1.32
N ILE A 100 -6.58 28.59 1.23
CA ILE A 100 -7.44 29.54 1.96
C ILE A 100 -8.80 29.74 1.25
N LYS A 101 -8.88 29.61 -0.07
CA LYS A 101 -10.08 29.98 -0.85
C LYS A 101 -10.79 28.82 -1.55
N GLY A 102 -10.31 27.58 -1.45
CA GLY A 102 -10.92 26.42 -2.10
C GLY A 102 -10.86 26.48 -3.64
N ARG A 103 -9.88 27.19 -4.19
CA ARG A 103 -9.68 27.38 -5.63
C ARG A 103 -8.48 26.54 -6.07
N VAL A 104 -8.64 25.69 -7.10
CA VAL A 104 -7.52 24.97 -7.72
C VAL A 104 -7.10 25.77 -8.95
N SER A 105 -5.82 26.10 -9.12
CA SER A 105 -5.38 26.77 -10.35
C SER A 105 -5.49 25.82 -11.55
N SER A 106 -5.65 26.34 -12.77
CA SER A 106 -5.59 25.53 -14.00
C SER A 106 -4.31 24.70 -14.09
N TYR A 107 -3.20 25.24 -13.57
CA TYR A 107 -1.91 24.57 -13.40
C TYR A 107 -1.97 23.38 -12.42
N ALA A 108 -2.53 23.57 -11.21
CA ALA A 108 -2.67 22.47 -10.23
C ALA A 108 -3.67 21.41 -10.71
N LEU A 109 -4.69 21.80 -11.47
CA LEU A 109 -5.66 20.89 -12.08
C LEU A 109 -5.00 20.05 -13.20
N PHE A 110 -4.16 20.67 -14.03
CA PHE A 110 -3.37 19.99 -15.05
C PHE A 110 -2.31 19.07 -14.41
N LYS A 111 -1.68 19.51 -13.31
CA LYS A 111 -0.79 18.69 -12.48
C LYS A 111 -1.55 17.47 -11.92
N LEU A 112 -2.76 17.62 -11.41
CA LEU A 112 -3.58 16.49 -10.96
C LEU A 112 -3.96 15.53 -12.11
N PHE A 113 -4.18 16.06 -13.31
CA PHE A 113 -4.64 15.27 -14.47
C PHE A 113 -3.51 14.50 -15.18
N TYR A 114 -2.30 15.09 -15.28
CA TYR A 114 -1.17 14.53 -16.02
C TYR A 114 0.09 14.26 -15.17
N CYS A 115 0.11 14.77 -13.94
CA CYS A 115 1.26 14.77 -13.02
C CYS A 115 0.89 14.13 -11.67
N SER A 116 0.00 13.12 -11.65
CA SER A 116 -0.11 12.20 -10.50
C SER A 116 1.21 11.48 -10.17
N LYS A 117 2.25 11.72 -10.98
CA LYS A 117 3.66 11.41 -10.77
C LYS A 117 4.20 12.08 -9.50
N LEU A 118 3.98 11.43 -8.37
CA LEU A 118 5.09 11.25 -7.44
C LEU A 118 5.85 10.03 -7.96
N GLU A 119 6.75 10.27 -8.91
CA GLU A 119 7.66 9.27 -9.50
C GLU A 119 6.97 8.07 -10.18
N SER A 120 6.32 8.25 -11.34
CA SER A 120 5.70 7.08 -12.00
C SER A 120 6.73 6.14 -12.63
N GLY A 121 6.83 4.93 -12.09
CA GLY A 121 7.60 3.81 -12.63
C GLY A 121 7.01 3.19 -13.89
N SER A 122 5.83 3.63 -14.30
CA SER A 122 5.15 3.18 -15.52
C SER A 122 4.86 4.34 -16.48
N SER A 123 5.27 4.18 -17.73
CA SER A 123 4.91 5.05 -18.85
C SER A 123 3.41 4.97 -19.16
N LYS A 124 2.86 5.98 -19.83
CA LYS A 124 1.45 5.93 -20.26
C LYS A 124 1.19 4.76 -21.21
N THR A 125 2.15 4.44 -22.07
CA THR A 125 2.08 3.27 -22.96
C THR A 125 1.99 1.97 -22.17
N GLU A 126 2.72 1.83 -21.06
CA GLU A 126 2.61 0.68 -20.17
C GLU A 126 1.29 0.68 -19.40
N PHE A 127 0.82 1.83 -18.91
CA PHE A 127 -0.49 1.94 -18.27
C PHE A 127 -1.63 1.58 -19.23
N ASP A 128 -1.60 2.10 -20.45
CA ASP A 128 -2.56 1.79 -21.51
C ASP A 128 -2.43 0.31 -21.90
N LEU A 129 -1.23 -0.28 -21.90
CA LEU A 129 -1.04 -1.72 -22.12
C LEU A 129 -1.68 -2.54 -21.00
N ILE A 130 -1.47 -2.19 -19.73
CA ILE A 130 -2.13 -2.85 -18.58
C ILE A 130 -3.65 -2.72 -18.71
N CYS A 131 -4.13 -1.52 -19.05
CA CYS A 131 -5.54 -1.23 -19.27
C CYS A 131 -6.12 -1.87 -20.52
N ASN A 132 -5.31 -2.40 -21.46
CA ASN A 132 -5.79 -3.03 -22.71
C ASN A 132 -5.34 -4.48 -22.96
N THR A 133 -4.44 -5.06 -22.15
CA THR A 133 -3.99 -6.45 -22.25
C THR A 133 -4.80 -7.40 -21.35
N SER A 134 -4.95 -8.65 -21.78
CA SER A 134 -5.49 -9.75 -20.96
C SER A 134 -4.42 -10.81 -20.66
N ASN A 135 -3.17 -10.54 -21.03
CA ASN A 135 -2.07 -11.46 -20.80
C ASN A 135 -1.56 -11.31 -19.37
N SER A 136 -1.86 -12.28 -18.50
CA SER A 136 -1.39 -12.30 -17.11
C SER A 136 0.12 -12.09 -16.98
N LYS A 137 0.93 -12.66 -17.89
CA LYS A 137 2.38 -12.42 -17.87
C LYS A 137 2.73 -10.95 -18.11
N SER A 138 2.06 -10.29 -19.06
CA SER A 138 2.29 -8.86 -19.32
C SER A 138 1.82 -7.97 -18.16
N LEU A 139 0.75 -8.34 -17.47
CA LEU A 139 0.28 -7.65 -16.27
C LEU A 139 1.29 -7.84 -15.13
N SER A 140 1.70 -9.08 -14.88
CA SER A 140 2.70 -9.42 -13.86
C SER A 140 4.03 -8.72 -14.11
N ASP A 141 4.53 -8.73 -15.34
CA ASP A 141 5.75 -8.02 -15.75
C ASP A 141 5.62 -6.52 -15.47
N ALA A 142 4.45 -5.91 -15.75
CA ALA A 142 4.24 -4.49 -15.54
C ALA A 142 4.26 -4.07 -14.06
N PHE A 143 3.67 -4.86 -13.16
CA PHE A 143 3.78 -4.61 -11.72
C PHE A 143 5.17 -4.96 -11.16
N SER A 144 5.81 -6.00 -11.71
CA SER A 144 7.15 -6.45 -11.28
C SER A 144 8.28 -5.51 -11.72
N ASN A 145 8.06 -4.72 -12.77
CA ASN A 145 9.03 -3.75 -13.29
C ASN A 145 9.10 -2.46 -12.46
N LEU A 146 8.16 -2.25 -11.53
CA LEU A 146 8.15 -1.12 -10.63
C LEU A 146 9.25 -1.28 -9.56
N ARG A 147 10.02 -0.22 -9.36
CA ARG A 147 11.26 -0.19 -8.59
C ARG A 147 11.10 0.34 -7.17
N SER A 148 9.98 1.01 -6.87
CA SER A 148 9.68 1.54 -5.53
C SER A 148 8.23 1.26 -5.11
N ASP A 149 7.96 1.40 -3.81
CA ASP A 149 6.61 1.24 -3.27
C ASP A 149 5.70 2.40 -3.68
N GLU A 150 6.25 3.61 -3.86
CA GLU A 150 5.56 4.78 -4.40
C GLU A 150 5.04 4.51 -5.82
N GLU A 151 5.87 3.91 -6.68
CA GLU A 151 5.50 3.54 -8.04
C GLU A 151 4.34 2.53 -8.07
N LYS A 152 4.37 1.54 -7.18
CA LYS A 152 3.31 0.53 -7.00
C LYS A 152 2.01 1.17 -6.52
N ASN A 153 2.09 2.05 -5.52
CA ASN A 153 0.96 2.78 -4.97
C ASN A 153 0.29 3.66 -6.05
N GLU A 154 1.09 4.34 -6.87
CA GLU A 154 0.61 5.19 -7.96
C GLU A 154 -0.09 4.37 -9.05
N LEU A 155 0.50 3.26 -9.49
CA LEU A 155 -0.14 2.38 -10.48
C LEU A 155 -1.48 1.86 -9.97
N ALA A 156 -1.54 1.41 -8.71
CA ALA A 156 -2.79 0.95 -8.10
C ALA A 156 -3.85 2.07 -8.07
N GLY A 157 -3.47 3.28 -7.66
CA GLY A 157 -4.36 4.45 -7.67
C GLY A 157 -4.88 4.80 -9.07
N ARG A 158 -4.01 4.74 -10.09
CA ARG A 158 -4.40 4.99 -11.49
C ARG A 158 -5.37 3.95 -12.03
N LEU A 159 -5.15 2.67 -11.72
CA LEU A 159 -6.05 1.59 -12.12
C LEU A 159 -7.42 1.72 -11.46
N ILE A 160 -7.50 2.16 -10.21
CA ILE A 160 -8.77 2.47 -9.53
C ILE A 160 -9.56 3.54 -10.30
N ILE A 161 -8.89 4.60 -10.76
CA ILE A 161 -9.54 5.68 -11.52
C ILE A 161 -9.95 5.20 -12.92
N GLY A 162 -9.09 4.41 -13.57
CA GLY A 162 -9.30 3.92 -14.94
C GLY A 162 -10.27 2.75 -15.08
N ILE A 163 -10.68 2.13 -13.97
CA ILE A 163 -11.43 0.86 -13.96
C ILE A 163 -12.72 0.89 -14.77
N ALA A 164 -13.41 2.04 -14.79
CA ALA A 164 -14.66 2.21 -15.53
C ALA A 164 -14.50 1.98 -17.05
N GLY A 165 -13.28 2.15 -17.58
CA GLY A 165 -12.94 1.91 -18.98
C GLY A 165 -12.50 0.48 -19.30
N ILE A 166 -12.41 -0.41 -18.31
CA ILE A 166 -11.95 -1.79 -18.46
C ILE A 166 -13.17 -2.73 -18.40
N ASP A 167 -13.27 -3.72 -19.30
CA ASP A 167 -14.37 -4.69 -19.23
C ASP A 167 -14.26 -5.64 -18.02
N SER A 168 -15.39 -6.20 -17.60
CA SER A 168 -15.51 -7.01 -16.38
C SER A 168 -14.63 -8.27 -16.42
N ASN A 169 -14.57 -8.96 -17.57
CA ASN A 169 -13.74 -10.15 -17.74
C ASN A 169 -12.26 -9.82 -17.56
N ARG A 170 -11.81 -8.65 -18.03
CA ARG A 170 -10.43 -8.18 -17.82
C ARG A 170 -10.17 -7.71 -16.39
N CYS A 171 -11.17 -7.12 -15.74
CA CYS A 171 -11.07 -6.81 -14.32
C CYS A 171 -10.86 -8.06 -13.47
N LEU A 172 -11.43 -9.20 -13.85
CA LEU A 172 -11.21 -10.47 -13.16
C LEU A 172 -9.76 -10.96 -13.27
N HIS A 173 -9.14 -10.86 -14.45
CA HIS A 173 -7.72 -11.19 -14.64
C HIS A 173 -6.81 -10.22 -13.86
N LEU A 174 -7.15 -8.93 -13.83
CA LEU A 174 -6.44 -7.94 -13.00
C LEU A 174 -6.59 -8.28 -11.52
N ALA A 175 -7.76 -8.71 -11.06
CA ALA A 175 -7.98 -9.10 -9.67
C ALA A 175 -7.12 -10.31 -9.28
N GLU A 176 -6.96 -11.29 -10.16
CA GLU A 176 -6.08 -12.44 -9.95
C GLU A 176 -4.61 -12.04 -9.79
N GLU A 177 -4.13 -11.13 -10.65
CA GLU A 177 -2.76 -10.63 -10.55
C GLU A 177 -2.56 -9.79 -9.29
N VAL A 178 -3.49 -8.88 -8.98
CA VAL A 178 -3.44 -8.05 -7.76
C VAL A 178 -3.45 -8.94 -6.51
N LEU A 179 -4.28 -9.98 -6.48
CA LEU A 179 -4.29 -10.95 -5.40
C LEU A 179 -2.93 -11.65 -5.25
N THR A 180 -2.30 -12.04 -6.35
CA THR A 180 -0.95 -12.64 -6.35
C THR A 180 0.10 -11.66 -5.82
N LEU A 181 0.02 -10.38 -6.19
CA LEU A 181 0.91 -9.34 -5.70
C LEU A 181 0.72 -9.11 -4.19
N MET A 182 -0.52 -9.05 -3.73
CA MET A 182 -0.85 -8.93 -2.30
C MET A 182 -0.21 -10.04 -1.45
N CYS A 183 0.00 -11.24 -2.02
CA CYS A 183 0.63 -12.36 -1.31
C CYS A 183 2.16 -12.32 -1.32
N LYS A 184 2.76 -11.62 -2.29
CA LYS A 184 4.21 -11.50 -2.46
C LYS A 184 4.80 -10.30 -1.72
N GLU A 185 4.01 -9.26 -1.48
CA GLU A 185 4.42 -8.11 -0.66
C GLU A 185 4.64 -8.59 0.78
N GLY A 186 5.90 -8.56 1.24
CA GLY A 186 6.34 -9.26 2.44
C GLY A 186 5.56 -8.92 3.73
N ASN A 187 5.12 -9.98 4.41
CA ASN A 187 4.47 -9.98 5.72
C ASN A 187 5.48 -9.75 6.84
N ALA A 188 5.55 -8.55 7.43
CA ALA A 188 6.22 -8.35 8.72
C ALA A 188 6.03 -6.92 9.23
N LEU A 189 4.81 -6.46 9.55
CA LEU A 189 4.54 -5.11 10.12
C LEU A 189 5.13 -3.90 9.36
N ALA A 190 5.81 -4.13 8.24
CA ALA A 190 6.31 -3.17 7.29
C ALA A 190 5.24 -2.17 6.86
N PRO A 191 3.92 -2.46 6.80
CA PRO A 191 2.92 -1.42 6.58
C PRO A 191 2.91 -0.27 7.60
N ARG A 192 3.49 -0.44 8.80
CA ARG A 192 3.76 0.68 9.73
C ARG A 192 5.21 1.17 9.70
N LEU A 193 6.14 0.47 9.05
CA LEU A 193 7.58 0.78 8.96
C LEU A 193 7.99 1.41 7.60
N SER A 194 7.17 1.25 6.56
CA SER A 194 7.17 1.95 5.26
C SER A 194 5.74 2.07 4.69
N LEU A 195 5.50 2.91 3.67
CA LEU A 195 4.24 2.99 2.93
C LEU A 195 4.06 1.72 2.06
N SER A 196 3.76 0.59 2.68
CA SER A 196 3.60 -0.68 1.96
C SER A 196 2.49 -0.59 0.90
N PRO A 197 2.71 -1.13 -0.31
CA PRO A 197 1.74 -1.08 -1.40
C PRO A 197 0.49 -1.94 -1.16
N ILE A 198 0.53 -2.80 -0.14
CA ILE A 198 -0.54 -3.75 0.19
C ILE A 198 -1.91 -3.08 0.41
N GLU A 199 -1.94 -1.90 1.04
CA GLU A 199 -3.20 -1.17 1.25
C GLU A 199 -3.76 -0.63 -0.08
N SER A 200 -2.89 -0.12 -0.96
CA SER A 200 -3.29 0.36 -2.27
C SER A 200 -3.76 -0.78 -3.18
N TYR A 201 -3.09 -1.94 -3.12
CA TYR A 201 -3.52 -3.15 -3.80
C TYR A 201 -4.85 -3.67 -3.26
N THR A 202 -5.07 -3.62 -1.95
CA THR A 202 -6.37 -3.96 -1.35
C THR A 202 -7.48 -3.06 -1.88
N ARG A 203 -7.26 -1.74 -1.92
CA ARG A 203 -8.24 -0.79 -2.49
C ARG A 203 -8.50 -1.04 -3.97
N LEU A 204 -7.47 -1.37 -4.74
CA LEU A 204 -7.63 -1.76 -6.14
C LEU A 204 -8.44 -3.05 -6.26
N PHE A 205 -8.16 -4.05 -5.43
CA PHE A 205 -8.89 -5.32 -5.40
C PHE A 205 -10.38 -5.13 -5.07
N GLU A 206 -10.71 -4.26 -4.11
CA GLU A 206 -12.08 -3.87 -3.80
C GLU A 206 -12.77 -3.14 -4.97
N ALA A 207 -12.08 -2.20 -5.61
CA ALA A 207 -12.59 -1.49 -6.77
C ALA A 207 -12.89 -2.46 -7.93
N LEU A 208 -11.97 -3.40 -8.18
CA LEU A 208 -12.14 -4.50 -9.14
C LEU A 208 -13.37 -5.33 -8.81
N GLY A 209 -13.52 -5.78 -7.56
CA GLY A 209 -14.68 -6.55 -7.15
C GLY A 209 -16.01 -5.81 -7.31
N LYS A 210 -16.04 -4.50 -7.03
CA LYS A 210 -17.23 -3.66 -7.26
C LYS A 210 -17.60 -3.57 -8.74
N HIS A 211 -16.61 -3.40 -9.61
CA HIS A 211 -16.84 -3.26 -11.05
C HIS A 211 -17.21 -4.58 -11.74
N ILE A 212 -16.58 -5.69 -11.34
CA ILE A 212 -16.95 -7.05 -11.79
C ILE A 212 -18.37 -7.38 -11.33
N GLY A 213 -18.72 -6.95 -10.12
CA GLY A 213 -20.03 -7.17 -9.52
C GLY A 213 -20.00 -8.23 -8.44
N LYS A 214 -20.72 -7.92 -7.36
CA LYS A 214 -20.76 -8.68 -6.08
C LYS A 214 -20.87 -10.19 -6.27
N PHE A 215 -21.79 -10.67 -7.10
CA PHE A 215 -22.03 -12.09 -7.29
C PHE A 215 -20.90 -12.81 -8.04
N GLU A 216 -20.44 -12.25 -9.15
CA GLU A 216 -19.39 -12.85 -9.98
C GLU A 216 -18.06 -12.87 -9.24
N PHE A 217 -17.69 -11.74 -8.62
CA PHE A 217 -16.46 -11.61 -7.86
C PHE A 217 -16.42 -12.54 -6.65
N SER A 218 -17.53 -12.65 -5.90
CA SER A 218 -17.61 -13.54 -4.74
C SER A 218 -17.37 -15.01 -5.10
N ASN A 219 -18.04 -15.47 -6.17
CA ASN A 219 -17.89 -16.85 -6.63
C ASN A 219 -16.49 -17.13 -7.17
N TRP A 220 -15.89 -16.16 -7.85
CA TRP A 220 -14.50 -16.25 -8.31
C TRP A 220 -13.54 -16.36 -7.12
N LEU A 221 -13.62 -15.44 -6.16
CA LEU A 221 -12.71 -15.39 -5.02
C LEU A 221 -12.70 -16.69 -4.23
N ILE A 222 -13.88 -17.24 -3.91
CA ILE A 222 -13.97 -18.50 -3.17
C ILE A 222 -13.37 -19.66 -3.97
N LYS A 223 -13.65 -19.76 -5.27
CA LYS A 223 -13.06 -20.80 -6.12
C LYS A 223 -11.54 -20.67 -6.23
N THR A 224 -11.02 -19.45 -6.30
CA THR A 224 -9.58 -19.18 -6.35
C THR A 224 -8.92 -19.63 -5.05
N ILE A 225 -9.45 -19.22 -3.91
CA ILE A 225 -8.94 -19.61 -2.59
C ILE A 225 -9.04 -21.14 -2.35
N GLU A 226 -10.05 -21.81 -2.90
CA GLU A 226 -10.17 -23.28 -2.81
C GLU A 226 -9.15 -24.04 -3.66
N ARG A 227 -8.71 -23.46 -4.78
CA ARG A 227 -7.77 -24.07 -5.71
C ARG A 227 -6.32 -23.80 -5.31
N GLU A 228 -6.07 -22.64 -4.72
CA GLU A 228 -4.75 -22.12 -4.48
C GLU A 228 -4.27 -22.32 -3.02
N LYS A 229 -2.97 -22.13 -2.79
CA LYS A 229 -2.31 -22.38 -1.49
C LYS A 229 -2.80 -21.43 -0.39
N GLU A 230 -2.69 -21.89 0.85
CA GLU A 230 -3.02 -21.16 2.09
C GLU A 230 -2.33 -19.76 2.23
N GLU A 231 -1.29 -19.49 1.43
CA GLU A 231 -0.57 -18.21 1.35
C GLU A 231 -1.47 -17.02 0.94
N PHE A 232 -2.59 -17.26 0.23
CA PHE A 232 -3.50 -16.19 -0.20
C PHE A 232 -4.23 -15.48 0.95
N PHE A 233 -4.39 -16.13 2.10
CA PHE A 233 -5.05 -15.53 3.26
C PHE A 233 -4.26 -14.37 3.86
N ALA A 234 -2.93 -14.42 3.79
CA ALA A 234 -2.08 -13.34 4.27
C ALA A 234 -2.23 -12.08 3.40
N GLY A 235 -2.32 -12.23 2.07
CA GLY A 235 -2.59 -11.09 1.19
C GLY A 235 -3.96 -10.46 1.42
N LEU A 236 -4.96 -11.25 1.83
CA LEU A 236 -6.35 -10.84 1.98
C LEU A 236 -6.70 -10.17 3.32
N ILE A 237 -5.76 -10.03 4.26
CA ILE A 237 -6.04 -9.53 5.63
C ILE A 237 -6.77 -8.19 5.61
N TYR A 238 -6.27 -7.23 4.83
CA TYR A 238 -6.86 -5.88 4.76
C TYR A 238 -8.22 -5.90 4.07
N PHE A 239 -8.40 -6.72 3.04
CA PHE A 239 -9.68 -6.91 2.38
C PHE A 239 -10.73 -7.49 3.35
N ILE A 240 -10.36 -8.53 4.12
CA ILE A 240 -11.26 -9.15 5.09
C ILE A 240 -11.61 -8.15 6.21
N ARG A 241 -10.63 -7.38 6.70
CA ARG A 241 -10.84 -6.29 7.67
C ARG A 241 -11.84 -5.28 7.16
N ASP A 242 -11.64 -4.76 5.95
CA ASP A 242 -12.43 -3.67 5.41
C ASP A 242 -13.86 -4.15 5.08
N GLU A 243 -14.00 -5.36 4.54
CA GLU A 243 -15.31 -6.00 4.32
C GLU A 243 -16.08 -6.21 5.64
N ARG A 244 -15.39 -6.66 6.71
CA ARG A 244 -15.97 -6.78 8.06
C ARG A 244 -16.46 -5.43 8.58
N LEU A 245 -15.60 -4.41 8.58
CA LEU A 245 -15.93 -3.08 9.06
C LEU A 245 -17.07 -2.44 8.26
N ASN A 246 -17.11 -2.64 6.94
CA ASN A 246 -18.20 -2.14 6.10
C ASN A 246 -19.55 -2.79 6.46
N ARG A 247 -19.55 -4.09 6.81
CA ARG A 247 -20.74 -4.81 7.29
C ARG A 247 -21.20 -4.33 8.66
N GLU A 248 -20.28 -4.18 9.61
CA GLU A 248 -20.59 -3.64 10.95
C GLU A 248 -21.20 -2.24 10.87
N ASN A 249 -20.67 -1.39 9.98
CA ASN A 249 -21.15 -0.03 9.77
C ASN A 249 -22.40 0.06 8.86
N ALA A 250 -22.94 -1.07 8.40
CA ALA A 250 -24.05 -1.14 7.44
C ALA A 250 -23.83 -0.30 6.15
N ALA A 251 -22.57 -0.18 5.70
CA ALA A 251 -22.19 0.54 4.48
C ALA A 251 -22.41 -0.34 3.24
N LEU A 252 -23.69 -0.55 2.88
CA LEU A 252 -24.11 -1.50 1.83
C LEU A 252 -23.46 -1.26 0.46
N ASP A 253 -23.14 -0.01 0.13
CA ASP A 253 -22.47 0.41 -1.10
C ASP A 253 -20.97 0.03 -1.15
N LYS A 254 -20.39 -0.29 0.01
CA LYS A 254 -18.98 -0.66 0.15
C LYS A 254 -18.75 -2.16 0.22
N ILE A 255 -19.78 -2.94 0.55
CA ILE A 255 -19.73 -4.41 0.65
C ILE A 255 -19.48 -5.02 -0.74
N VAL A 256 -18.38 -5.76 -0.87
CA VAL A 256 -17.92 -6.34 -2.15
C VAL A 256 -18.33 -7.81 -2.31
N LEU A 257 -18.57 -8.54 -1.20
CA LEU A 257 -18.93 -9.96 -1.24
C LEU A 257 -20.39 -10.22 -0.89
N ILE A 258 -21.00 -11.25 -1.48
CA ILE A 258 -22.26 -11.82 -0.96
C ILE A 258 -22.03 -12.46 0.40
N ASP A 259 -23.08 -12.47 1.23
CA ASP A 259 -22.98 -12.82 2.64
C ASP A 259 -22.49 -14.25 2.83
N GLU A 260 -22.96 -15.17 1.99
CA GLU A 260 -22.55 -16.58 2.01
C GLU A 260 -21.06 -16.75 1.72
N CYS A 261 -20.54 -16.01 0.72
CA CYS A 261 -19.13 -16.06 0.36
C CYS A 261 -18.26 -15.35 1.40
N TYR A 262 -18.72 -14.26 2.00
CA TYR A 262 -18.01 -13.62 3.10
C TYR A 262 -17.88 -14.55 4.31
N LEU A 263 -18.97 -15.24 4.69
CA LEU A 263 -18.95 -16.21 5.78
C LEU A 263 -18.02 -17.39 5.48
N GLU A 264 -18.06 -17.90 4.25
CA GLU A 264 -17.17 -18.99 3.82
C GLU A 264 -15.70 -18.53 3.83
N LEU A 265 -15.40 -17.32 3.36
CA LEU A 265 -14.07 -16.72 3.43
C LEU A 265 -13.57 -16.63 4.88
N CYS A 266 -14.41 -16.11 5.79
CA CYS A 266 -14.11 -16.02 7.22
C CYS A 266 -13.84 -17.38 7.84
N LYS A 267 -14.65 -18.38 7.51
CA LYS A 267 -14.48 -19.76 8.00
C LYS A 267 -13.17 -20.37 7.50
N LYS A 268 -12.84 -20.20 6.22
CA LYS A 268 -11.56 -20.70 5.67
C LYS A 268 -10.36 -19.98 6.29
N TYR A 269 -10.44 -18.66 6.46
CA TYR A 269 -9.42 -17.86 7.14
C TYR A 269 -9.18 -18.32 8.58
N SER A 270 -10.26 -18.49 9.36
CA SER A 270 -10.20 -18.99 10.73
C SER A 270 -9.57 -20.39 10.81
N ASN A 271 -9.92 -21.29 9.90
CA ASN A 271 -9.33 -22.63 9.84
C ASN A 271 -7.84 -22.60 9.45
N TRP A 272 -7.46 -21.72 8.53
CA TRP A 272 -6.06 -21.50 8.16
C TRP A 272 -5.24 -21.00 9.35
N MET A 273 -5.73 -19.99 10.07
CA MET A 273 -5.12 -19.50 11.30
C MET A 273 -4.96 -20.61 12.33
N ASN A 274 -6.01 -21.39 12.58
CA ASN A 274 -5.98 -22.50 13.53
C ASN A 274 -4.92 -23.57 13.20
N ARG A 275 -4.61 -23.78 11.92
CA ARG A 275 -3.58 -24.74 11.48
C ARG A 275 -2.17 -24.17 11.56
N ASN A 276 -2.02 -22.87 11.35
CA ASN A 276 -0.72 -22.23 11.11
C ASN A 276 -0.30 -21.24 12.20
N PHE A 277 -1.08 -21.05 13.27
CA PHE A 277 -0.83 -20.00 14.27
C PHE A 277 0.59 -20.06 14.85
N MET A 278 1.20 -21.24 15.07
CA MET A 278 2.57 -21.33 15.58
C MET A 278 3.59 -20.71 14.61
N GLU A 279 3.48 -21.02 13.32
CA GLU A 279 4.35 -20.45 12.29
C GLU A 279 4.14 -18.93 12.19
N LEU A 280 2.88 -18.49 12.25
CA LEU A 280 2.50 -17.09 12.22
C LEU A 280 3.03 -16.32 13.45
N LEU A 281 3.00 -16.93 14.64
CA LEU A 281 3.61 -16.39 15.85
C LEU A 281 5.13 -16.25 15.70
N ARG A 282 5.82 -17.24 15.14
CA ARG A 282 7.28 -17.19 14.91
C ARG A 282 7.71 -16.11 13.91
N ARG A 283 6.79 -15.69 13.03
CA ARG A 283 6.98 -14.59 12.07
C ARG A 283 6.47 -13.23 12.55
N ALA A 284 5.80 -13.19 13.71
CA ALA A 284 5.12 -12.01 14.26
C ALA A 284 4.03 -11.40 13.34
N ALA A 285 3.13 -12.26 12.88
CA ALA A 285 1.95 -11.95 12.06
C ALA A 285 0.82 -11.25 12.87
N VAL A 286 1.11 -10.09 13.47
CA VAL A 286 0.24 -9.44 14.47
C VAL A 286 -1.14 -9.07 13.92
N PHE A 287 -1.22 -8.62 12.66
CA PHE A 287 -2.49 -8.19 12.09
C PHE A 287 -3.44 -9.37 11.86
N GLU A 288 -2.88 -10.51 11.47
CA GLU A 288 -3.59 -11.76 11.26
C GLU A 288 -4.33 -12.19 12.53
N PHE A 289 -3.64 -12.16 13.68
CA PHE A 289 -4.27 -12.50 14.96
C PHE A 289 -5.38 -11.53 15.35
N LYS A 290 -5.22 -10.21 15.12
CA LYS A 290 -6.25 -9.21 15.41
C LYS A 290 -7.51 -9.43 14.59
N ILE A 291 -7.34 -9.72 13.30
CA ILE A 291 -8.47 -10.01 12.40
C ILE A 291 -9.10 -11.35 12.73
N TRP A 292 -8.30 -12.37 13.05
CA TRP A 292 -8.82 -13.69 13.44
C TRP A 292 -9.71 -13.65 14.67
N GLN A 293 -9.28 -13.00 15.76
CA GLN A 293 -10.08 -12.84 16.97
C GLN A 293 -11.43 -12.19 16.67
N ALA A 294 -11.42 -11.13 15.88
CA ALA A 294 -12.62 -10.39 15.53
C ALA A 294 -13.58 -11.24 14.68
N ILE A 295 -13.07 -11.97 13.68
CA ILE A 295 -13.87 -12.88 12.85
C ILE A 295 -14.51 -13.99 13.68
N ASP A 296 -13.73 -14.64 14.54
CA ASP A 296 -14.22 -15.76 15.34
C ASP A 296 -15.26 -15.29 16.37
N THR A 297 -15.09 -14.10 16.93
CA THR A 297 -16.06 -13.48 17.84
C THR A 297 -17.38 -13.16 17.10
N ASP A 298 -17.30 -12.48 15.95
CA ASP A 298 -18.49 -12.07 15.18
C ASP A 298 -19.31 -13.27 14.68
N ASN A 299 -18.62 -14.34 14.28
CA ASN A 299 -19.24 -15.52 13.66
C ASN A 299 -19.39 -16.71 14.63
N ASN A 300 -19.01 -16.53 15.90
CA ASN A 300 -19.02 -17.56 16.95
C ASN A 300 -18.30 -18.86 16.52
N PHE A 301 -17.12 -18.72 15.92
CA PHE A 301 -16.26 -19.85 15.60
C PHE A 301 -15.43 -20.26 16.83
N SER A 302 -15.18 -21.56 16.98
CA SER A 302 -14.50 -22.11 18.16
C SER A 302 -12.98 -22.11 18.06
N ASN A 303 -12.40 -21.70 16.93
CA ASN A 303 -10.97 -21.83 16.69
C ASN A 303 -10.15 -20.87 17.58
N TRP A 304 -10.65 -19.66 17.81
CA TRP A 304 -10.05 -18.71 18.76
C TRP A 304 -10.01 -19.27 20.18
N ASN A 305 -11.11 -19.85 20.66
CA ASN A 305 -11.14 -20.50 21.98
C ASN A 305 -10.16 -21.68 22.06
N HIS A 306 -9.98 -22.42 20.97
CA HIS A 306 -8.96 -23.48 20.92
C HIS A 306 -7.55 -22.91 21.06
N PHE A 307 -7.26 -21.82 20.34
CA PHE A 307 -6.00 -21.10 20.45
C PHE A 307 -5.75 -20.57 21.88
N GLU A 308 -6.74 -19.95 22.53
CA GLU A 308 -6.64 -19.49 23.92
C GLU A 308 -6.31 -20.63 24.88
N ASN A 309 -6.91 -21.82 24.71
CA ASN A 309 -6.56 -22.98 25.51
C ASN A 309 -5.10 -23.42 25.29
N ILE A 310 -4.59 -23.35 24.06
CA ILE A 310 -3.18 -23.65 23.75
C ILE A 310 -2.24 -22.66 24.43
N LEU A 311 -2.59 -21.37 24.51
CA LEU A 311 -1.77 -20.36 25.20
C LEU A 311 -1.58 -20.67 26.69
N MET A 312 -2.51 -21.42 27.31
CA MET A 312 -2.40 -21.84 28.72
C MET A 312 -1.42 -22.99 28.94
N GLU A 313 -1.14 -23.78 27.90
CA GLU A 313 -0.36 -25.03 27.99
C GLU A 313 1.00 -24.95 27.26
N ASN A 314 1.18 -23.97 26.39
CA ASN A 314 2.38 -23.83 25.55
C ASN A 314 3.11 -22.51 25.81
N ASP A 315 4.23 -22.59 26.53
CA ASP A 315 5.09 -21.45 26.88
C ASP A 315 5.57 -20.65 25.65
N GLU A 316 5.95 -21.32 24.56
CA GLU A 316 6.41 -20.65 23.33
C GLU A 316 5.28 -19.81 22.74
N ALA A 317 4.10 -20.42 22.55
CA ALA A 317 2.94 -19.74 22.00
C ALA A 317 2.53 -18.54 22.88
N LYS A 318 2.53 -18.75 24.19
CA LYS A 318 2.20 -17.72 25.19
C LYS A 318 3.13 -16.52 25.12
N ILE A 319 4.45 -16.76 25.14
CA ILE A 319 5.45 -15.68 25.07
C ILE A 319 5.37 -14.95 23.73
N LEU A 320 5.30 -15.69 22.61
CA LEU A 320 5.24 -15.08 21.29
C LEU A 320 3.99 -14.23 21.11
N PHE A 321 2.81 -14.76 21.46
CA PHE A 321 1.56 -14.01 21.34
C PHE A 321 1.50 -12.81 22.28
N GLY A 322 1.90 -12.97 23.55
CA GLY A 322 1.86 -11.91 24.55
C GLY A 322 2.77 -10.73 24.22
N THR A 323 4.01 -11.01 23.79
CA THR A 323 4.97 -9.96 23.39
C THR A 323 4.53 -9.21 22.12
N GLN A 324 3.72 -9.85 21.27
CA GLN A 324 3.18 -9.27 20.04
C GLN A 324 1.98 -8.32 20.26
N GLN A 325 1.47 -8.23 21.49
CA GLN A 325 0.38 -7.31 21.85
C GLN A 325 0.83 -5.86 22.10
N MET A 326 2.12 -5.56 21.92
CA MET A 326 2.65 -4.20 22.01
C MET A 326 2.10 -3.29 20.91
N SER A 327 1.82 -2.03 21.26
CA SER A 327 1.55 -0.98 20.29
C SER A 327 2.82 -0.62 19.53
N ILE A 328 2.66 -0.34 18.23
CA ILE A 328 3.74 0.13 17.37
C ILE A 328 3.33 1.47 16.78
N GLY A 329 4.20 2.46 16.95
CA GLY A 329 4.08 3.81 16.40
C GLY A 329 5.36 4.26 15.71
N ARG A 330 5.36 5.53 15.29
CA ARG A 330 6.55 6.21 14.82
C ARG A 330 6.73 7.54 15.52
N SER A 331 7.97 7.88 15.79
CA SER A 331 8.36 9.22 16.20
C SER A 331 8.02 10.21 15.08
N LEU A 332 7.20 11.21 15.42
CA LEU A 332 6.84 12.30 14.49
C LEU A 332 8.05 13.13 14.05
N ASN A 333 9.12 13.13 14.85
CA ASN A 333 10.31 13.95 14.61
C ASN A 333 11.39 13.22 13.81
N THR A 334 11.60 11.92 14.08
CA THR A 334 12.70 11.14 13.49
C THR A 334 12.22 10.10 12.49
N GLY A 335 10.92 9.81 12.43
CA GLY A 335 10.38 8.70 11.65
C GLY A 335 10.76 7.31 12.17
N GLU A 336 11.51 7.25 13.28
CA GLU A 336 11.95 6.01 13.91
C GLU A 336 10.75 5.25 14.49
N VAL A 337 10.82 3.93 14.41
CA VAL A 337 9.78 3.03 14.87
C VAL A 337 9.90 2.86 16.37
N MET A 338 8.76 2.94 17.04
CA MET A 338 8.66 2.94 18.49
C MET A 338 7.70 1.84 18.94
N PHE A 339 8.10 1.07 19.95
CA PHE A 339 7.27 0.09 20.65
C PHE A 339 6.74 0.73 21.93
N GLY A 340 5.42 0.89 22.00
CA GLY A 340 4.74 1.66 23.05
C GLY A 340 4.12 0.79 24.15
N SER A 341 2.92 1.16 24.57
CA SER A 341 2.13 0.42 25.56
C SER A 341 1.76 -0.99 25.11
N ILE A 342 1.66 -1.91 26.06
CA ILE A 342 1.16 -3.28 25.87
C ILE A 342 -0.38 -3.26 25.93
N HIS A 343 -1.07 -3.83 24.93
CA HIS A 343 -2.53 -3.77 24.82
C HIS A 343 -3.19 -5.16 24.82
N GLY A 344 -3.96 -5.47 25.86
CA GLY A 344 -4.80 -6.67 25.91
C GLY A 344 -4.03 -7.96 26.22
N GLY A 345 -4.60 -8.79 27.09
CA GLY A 345 -4.30 -10.22 27.21
C GLY A 345 -2.86 -10.64 27.51
N ASP A 346 -2.15 -10.01 28.47
CA ASP A 346 -1.32 -10.73 29.47
C ASP A 346 -0.38 -9.77 30.22
N GLU A 347 -0.80 -9.36 31.42
CA GLU A 347 0.13 -9.02 32.52
C GLU A 347 0.94 -10.26 32.97
N SER A 348 0.70 -11.44 32.37
CA SER A 348 1.31 -12.70 32.79
C SER A 348 2.64 -13.02 32.10
N ILE A 349 3.04 -12.31 31.04
CA ILE A 349 4.41 -12.39 30.51
C ILE A 349 5.30 -11.44 31.30
N THR A 350 6.00 -12.01 32.27
CA THR A 350 6.91 -11.27 33.15
C THR A 350 8.26 -11.02 32.49
N HIS A 351 8.99 -10.03 33.02
CA HIS A 351 10.36 -9.74 32.59
C HIS A 351 11.26 -10.98 32.70
N GLU A 352 11.11 -11.76 33.77
CA GLU A 352 11.88 -12.98 34.03
C GLU A 352 11.67 -14.03 32.93
N MET A 353 10.44 -14.18 32.43
CA MET A 353 10.13 -15.16 31.38
C MET A 353 10.86 -14.87 30.06
N VAL A 354 11.11 -13.59 29.75
CA VAL A 354 11.82 -13.16 28.53
C VAL A 354 13.31 -12.88 28.77
N SER A 355 13.75 -12.75 30.03
CA SER A 355 15.12 -12.39 30.41
C SER A 355 16.21 -13.39 30.01
N SER A 356 15.85 -14.63 29.67
CA SER A 356 16.79 -15.67 29.22
C SER A 356 16.31 -16.34 27.93
N ILE A 357 15.53 -15.62 27.12
CA ILE A 357 14.80 -16.21 25.99
C ILE A 357 15.73 -16.81 24.93
N TRP A 358 16.93 -16.25 24.77
CA TRP A 358 17.94 -16.75 23.82
C TRP A 358 18.45 -18.15 24.16
N GLN A 359 18.25 -18.63 25.38
CA GLN A 359 18.59 -20.00 25.78
C GLN A 359 17.50 -21.01 25.40
N LYS A 360 16.31 -20.56 24.94
CA LYS A 360 15.22 -21.47 24.56
C LYS A 360 15.53 -22.14 23.22
N PRO A 361 15.26 -23.45 23.05
CA PRO A 361 15.60 -24.19 21.82
C PRO A 361 14.97 -23.62 20.54
N TRP A 362 13.83 -22.94 20.66
CA TRP A 362 13.09 -22.38 19.53
C TRP A 362 13.51 -20.96 19.16
N TYR A 363 14.31 -20.26 19.99
CA TYR A 363 14.69 -18.86 19.75
C TYR A 363 15.48 -18.67 18.44
N SER A 364 16.39 -19.59 18.13
CA SER A 364 17.21 -19.55 16.90
C SER A 364 16.38 -19.64 15.62
N SER A 365 15.20 -20.26 15.71
CA SER A 365 14.26 -20.44 14.58
C SER A 365 13.30 -19.28 14.36
N LEU A 366 13.33 -18.25 15.22
CA LEU A 366 12.44 -17.10 15.11
C LEU A 366 12.88 -16.15 14.00
N GLU A 367 11.90 -15.57 13.32
CA GLU A 367 12.16 -14.47 12.40
C GLU A 367 12.64 -13.22 13.15
N PRO A 368 13.43 -12.33 12.51
CA PRO A 368 13.97 -11.13 13.14
C PRO A 368 12.92 -10.26 13.82
N LEU A 369 11.72 -10.16 13.25
CA LEU A 369 10.65 -9.34 13.81
C LEU A 369 10.09 -9.91 15.11
N ALA A 370 9.90 -11.23 15.21
CA ALA A 370 9.45 -11.87 16.46
C ALA A 370 10.48 -11.66 17.58
N LYS A 371 11.78 -11.77 17.26
CA LYS A 371 12.86 -11.44 18.20
C LYS A 371 12.78 -9.99 18.68
N LYS A 372 12.48 -9.05 17.78
CA LYS A 372 12.32 -7.63 18.12
C LYS A 372 11.17 -7.40 19.11
N PHE A 373 10.02 -8.03 18.95
CA PHE A 373 8.92 -7.91 19.92
C PHE A 373 9.31 -8.42 21.30
N ILE A 374 9.97 -9.58 21.37
CA ILE A 374 10.44 -10.14 22.64
C ILE A 374 11.43 -9.19 23.32
N ALA A 375 12.39 -8.66 22.56
CA ALA A 375 13.38 -7.70 23.06
C ALA A 375 12.73 -6.37 23.51
N ALA A 376 11.76 -5.86 22.75
CA ALA A 376 10.99 -4.67 23.13
C ALA A 376 10.22 -4.89 24.43
N HIS A 377 9.57 -6.05 24.58
CA HIS A 377 8.85 -6.41 25.79
C HIS A 377 9.78 -6.56 27.00
N TYR A 378 10.93 -7.21 26.83
CA TYR A 378 11.97 -7.32 27.86
C TYR A 378 12.40 -5.94 28.37
N ILE A 379 12.71 -5.02 27.45
CA ILE A 379 13.10 -3.65 27.81
C ILE A 379 11.94 -2.91 28.51
N LYS A 380 10.73 -3.04 27.97
CA LYS A 380 9.56 -2.31 28.47
C LYS A 380 9.14 -2.76 29.88
N THR A 381 9.39 -4.02 30.20
CA THR A 381 9.07 -4.64 31.51
C THR A 381 10.22 -4.62 32.50
N ASP A 382 11.37 -4.03 32.15
CA ASP A 382 12.50 -3.85 33.08
C ASP A 382 12.05 -2.95 34.25
N PRO A 383 12.23 -3.37 35.52
CA PRO A 383 11.85 -2.58 36.70
C PRO A 383 12.48 -1.18 36.76
N ASN A 384 13.57 -0.96 36.04
CA ASN A 384 14.28 0.33 35.99
C ASN A 384 13.84 1.21 34.80
N GLN A 385 13.01 0.68 33.90
CA GLN A 385 12.47 1.43 32.77
C GLN A 385 11.24 2.23 33.21
N ASN A 386 11.09 3.45 32.70
CA ASN A 386 9.87 4.22 32.89
C ASN A 386 8.78 3.65 31.95
N ASP A 387 7.65 3.22 32.53
CA ASP A 387 6.52 2.63 31.80
C ASP A 387 5.96 3.55 30.70
N LEU A 388 6.15 4.86 30.83
CA LEU A 388 5.71 5.87 29.85
C LEU A 388 6.66 6.02 28.65
N ASP A 389 7.88 5.53 28.74
CA ASP A 389 8.88 5.71 27.69
C ASP A 389 8.74 4.64 26.61
N ASP A 390 8.56 5.05 25.37
CA ASP A 390 8.57 4.14 24.23
C ASP A 390 9.98 3.56 23.99
N VAL A 391 10.03 2.32 23.51
CA VAL A 391 11.29 1.64 23.16
C VAL A 391 11.57 1.83 21.68
N THR A 392 12.75 2.35 21.34
CA THR A 392 13.15 2.57 19.95
C THR A 392 13.58 1.28 19.26
N ASP A 393 13.31 1.16 17.95
CA ASP A 393 13.77 0.01 17.15
C ASP A 393 15.29 -0.17 17.20
N HIS A 394 16.06 0.92 17.25
CA HIS A 394 17.51 0.84 17.38
C HIS A 394 17.97 0.12 18.67
N ARG A 395 17.34 0.44 19.80
CA ARG A 395 17.66 -0.17 21.10
C ARG A 395 17.29 -1.65 21.10
N VAL A 396 16.12 -1.98 20.54
CA VAL A 396 15.66 -3.36 20.36
C VAL A 396 16.62 -4.16 19.47
N ALA A 397 17.00 -3.63 18.32
CA ALA A 397 17.91 -4.29 17.38
C ALA A 397 19.28 -4.57 18.00
N THR A 398 19.80 -3.64 18.81
CA THR A 398 21.07 -3.82 19.53
C THR A 398 21.00 -5.00 20.50
N LEU A 399 19.91 -5.13 21.26
CA LEU A 399 19.71 -6.23 22.19
C LEU A 399 19.56 -7.58 21.46
N VAL A 400 18.81 -7.63 20.37
CA VAL A 400 18.67 -8.85 19.56
C VAL A 400 20.03 -9.33 19.03
N GLN A 401 20.89 -8.40 18.56
CA GLN A 401 22.25 -8.74 18.13
C GLN A 401 23.10 -9.31 19.25
N GLU A 402 22.96 -8.81 20.47
CA GLU A 402 23.65 -9.34 21.65
C GLU A 402 23.19 -10.76 21.98
N TRP A 403 21.88 -10.99 22.02
CA TRP A 403 21.28 -12.31 22.24
C TRP A 403 21.70 -13.32 21.17
N ASP A 404 21.65 -12.95 19.90
CA ASP A 404 22.07 -13.83 18.79
C ASP A 404 23.55 -14.21 18.91
N ARG A 405 24.42 -13.31 19.38
CA ARG A 405 25.84 -13.63 19.67
C ARG A 405 25.98 -14.63 20.82
N PHE A 406 25.16 -14.52 21.87
CA PHE A 406 25.20 -15.47 22.98
C PHE A 406 24.81 -16.89 22.54
N VAL A 407 23.83 -17.02 21.64
CA VAL A 407 23.45 -18.32 21.06
C VAL A 407 24.64 -18.94 20.31
N ILE A 408 25.25 -18.18 19.39
CA ILE A 408 26.39 -18.65 18.59
C ILE A 408 27.55 -19.10 19.48
N ASN A 409 27.88 -18.33 20.52
CA ASN A 409 28.97 -18.69 21.44
C ASN A 409 28.66 -19.92 22.29
N ALA A 410 27.39 -20.16 22.64
CA ALA A 410 26.98 -21.36 23.37
C ALA A 410 27.08 -22.62 22.47
N ASP A 411 26.74 -22.50 21.19
CA ASP A 411 26.83 -23.61 20.23
C ASP A 411 28.29 -24.00 19.96
N ILE A 412 29.20 -23.02 19.79
CA ILE A 412 30.63 -23.28 19.59
C ILE A 412 31.25 -24.03 20.78
N ASN A 413 30.87 -23.67 22.02
CA ASN A 413 31.41 -24.30 23.23
C ASN A 413 30.84 -25.70 23.50
N ASN A 414 29.75 -26.09 22.84
CA ASN A 414 29.16 -27.43 22.96
C ASN A 414 29.68 -28.41 21.88
N GLU A 415 30.40 -27.91 20.87
CA GLU A 415 31.03 -28.71 19.80
C GLU A 415 32.52 -29.04 20.09
N GLU A 416 33.11 -28.49 21.17
CA GLU A 416 34.41 -28.90 21.76
C GLU A 416 34.23 -29.92 22.88
#